data_AF-A0A286TZY9-F1
#
_entry.id   AF-A0A286TZY9-F1
#
_cell.length_a   1.000
_cell.length_b   1.000
_cell.length_c   1.000
_cell.angle_alpha   90.00
_cell.angle_beta   90.00
_cell.angle_gamma   90.00
#
_symmetry.space_group_name_H-M   'P 1'
#
loop_
_entity.id
_entity.type
_entity.pdbx_description
1 polymer ?
#
loop_
_entity_poly.entity_id
_entity_poly.type
_entity_poly.pdbx_seq_one_letter_code
_entity_poly.pdbx_strand_id
1 'polypeptide(L)' 'MNKQYKDYDLDTHSAKSYGKDEWMTAIHINKLSSDGYKTKAFYCKDAFDTKEEADDHSINLGKQIIDGEHPDHKLDF' A
#
# COMPACT_ATOMS: atom_id res chain seq x y z
N MET A 1 -8.60 -2.55 0.93
CA MET A 1 -9.48 -1.44 1.37
C MET A 1 -9.09 -0.22 0.55
N ASN A 2 -10.02 0.48 -0.10
CA ASN A 2 -9.70 1.67 -0.89
C ASN A 2 -9.95 2.95 -0.06
N LYS A 3 -8.92 3.77 0.11
CA LYS A 3 -8.99 5.09 0.75
C LYS A 3 -8.37 6.14 -0.17
N GLN A 4 -9.09 7.23 -0.39
CA GLN A 4 -8.53 8.38 -1.11
C GLN A 4 -7.58 9.16 -0.18
N TYR A 5 -6.40 9.51 -0.67
CA TYR A 5 -5.43 10.34 0.01
C TYR A 5 -4.77 11.31 -0.96
N LYS A 6 -5.06 12.62 -0.79
CA LYS A 6 -4.73 13.67 -1.77
C LYS A 6 -5.30 13.30 -3.15
N ASP A 7 -4.49 13.37 -4.20
CA ASP A 7 -4.88 13.03 -5.57
C ASP A 7 -4.65 11.54 -5.91
N TYR A 8 -4.52 10.67 -4.90
CA TYR A 8 -4.22 9.26 -5.06
C TYR A 8 -5.28 8.37 -4.40
N ASP A 9 -5.52 7.21 -5.00
CA ASP A 9 -6.32 6.15 -4.40
C ASP A 9 -5.39 5.07 -3.84
N LEU A 10 -5.49 4.84 -2.53
CA LEU A 10 -4.73 3.83 -1.79
C LEU A 10 -5.57 2.56 -1.68
N ASP A 11 -5.17 1.49 -2.36
CA ASP A 11 -5.85 0.20 -2.30
C ASP A 11 -4.99 -0.86 -1.61
N THR A 12 -5.40 -1.28 -0.41
CA THR A 12 -4.70 -2.31 0.38
C THR A 12 -5.08 -3.72 -0.02
N HIS A 13 -4.07 -4.58 -0.11
CA HIS A 13 -4.18 -6.01 -0.40
C HIS A 13 -3.47 -6.80 0.70
N SER A 14 -4.22 -7.21 1.72
CA SER A 14 -3.70 -8.04 2.81
C SER A 14 -4.12 -9.49 2.65
N ALA A 15 -3.17 -10.41 2.82
CA ALA A 15 -3.38 -11.85 2.67
C ALA A 15 -2.64 -12.63 3.76
N LYS A 16 -3.22 -13.75 4.17
CA LYS A 16 -2.58 -14.67 5.11
C LYS A 16 -1.51 -15.49 4.40
N SER A 17 -0.32 -15.55 4.98
CA SER A 17 0.80 -16.36 4.47
C SER A 17 0.45 -17.84 4.45
N TYR A 18 0.81 -18.53 3.36
CA TYR A 18 0.52 -19.95 3.22
C TYR A 18 1.23 -20.77 4.31
N GLY A 19 0.46 -21.54 5.09
CA GLY A 19 0.99 -22.40 6.15
C GLY A 19 1.48 -21.69 7.41
N LYS A 20 1.24 -20.37 7.54
CA LYS A 20 1.59 -19.58 8.73
C LYS A 20 0.40 -18.77 9.24
N ASP A 21 0.41 -18.45 10.53
CA ASP A 21 -0.57 -17.55 11.15
C ASP A 21 -0.13 -16.08 11.07
N GLU A 22 0.44 -15.69 9.93
CA GLU A 22 1.00 -14.37 9.69
C GLU A 22 0.27 -13.71 8.52
N TRP A 23 0.00 -12.42 8.61
CA TRP A 23 -0.56 -11.59 7.56
C TRP A 23 0.53 -10.80 6.87
N MET A 24 0.48 -10.74 5.55
CA MET A 24 1.31 -9.84 4.73
C MET A 24 0.41 -8.85 4.02
N THR A 25 0.95 -7.72 3.62
CA THR A 25 0.21 -6.67 2.93
C THR A 25 0.98 -6.05 1.77
N ALA A 26 0.23 -5.54 0.81
CA ALA A 26 0.71 -4.66 -0.24
C ALA A 26 -0.21 -3.45 -0.35
N ILE A 27 0.35 -2.33 -0.78
CA ILE A 27 -0.41 -1.12 -1.12
C ILE A 27 -0.27 -0.84 -2.61
N HIS A 28 -1.41 -0.69 -3.29
CA HIS A 28 -1.46 -0.15 -4.64
C HIS A 28 -1.80 1.33 -4.55
N ILE A 29 -0.86 2.17 -4.96
CA ILE A 29 -1.05 3.61 -5.07
C ILE A 29 -1.47 3.90 -6.50
N ASN A 30 -2.64 4.49 -6.65
CA ASN A 30 -3.21 4.78 -7.95
C ASN A 30 -3.39 6.27 -8.16
N LYS A 31 -3.25 6.73 -9.40
CA LYS A 31 -3.52 8.11 -9.79
C LYS A 31 -4.22 8.14 -11.14
N LEU A 32 -5.31 8.91 -11.22
CA LEU A 32 -5.89 9.25 -12.52
C LEU A 32 -5.04 10.33 -13.19
N SER A 33 -4.55 10.03 -14.39
CA SER A 33 -3.78 10.94 -15.25
C SER A 33 -4.51 11.14 -16.58
N SER A 34 -4.07 12.12 -17.38
CA SER A 34 -4.63 12.39 -18.71
C SER A 34 -4.47 11.23 -19.69
N ASP A 35 -3.48 10.36 -19.46
CA ASP A 35 -3.20 9.15 -20.24
C ASP A 35 -3.83 7.88 -19.63
N GLY A 36 -4.63 8.02 -18.58
CA GLY A 36 -5.37 6.93 -17.94
C GLY A 36 -5.02 6.72 -16.47
N TYR A 37 -5.49 5.60 -15.93
CA TYR A 37 -5.25 5.24 -14.53
C TYR A 37 -3.87 4.60 -14.39
N LYS A 38 -3.02 5.21 -13.56
CA LYS A 38 -1.67 4.72 -13.25
C LYS A 38 -1.70 4.00 -11.91
N THR A 39 -1.09 2.83 -11.84
CA THR A 39 -1.02 2.03 -10.62
C THR A 39 0.43 1.65 -10.33
N LYS A 40 0.86 1.84 -9.09
CA LYS A 40 2.16 1.37 -8.60
C LYS A 40 1.96 0.56 -7.33
N ALA A 41 2.45 -0.68 -7.36
CA ALA A 41 2.35 -1.60 -6.23
C ALA A 41 3.61 -1.53 -5.37
N PHE A 42 3.42 -1.51 -4.05
CA PHE A 42 4.49 -1.58 -3.05
C PHE A 42 4.19 -2.73 -2.10
N TYR A 43 5.16 -3.64 -1.94
CA TYR A 43 5.03 -4.83 -1.12
C TYR A 43 5.68 -4.58 0.24
N CYS A 44 4.92 -4.76 1.31
CA CYS A 44 5.47 -4.73 2.66
C CYS A 44 6.19 -6.06 2.93
N LYS A 45 7.38 -6.00 3.54
CA LYS A 45 8.17 -7.18 3.92
C LYS A 45 7.82 -7.71 5.30
N ASP A 46 7.09 -6.92 6.09
CA ASP A 46 6.74 -7.25 7.45
C ASP A 46 5.56 -8.24 7.50
N ALA A 47 5.58 -9.08 8.53
CA ALA A 47 4.49 -9.96 8.89
C ALA A 47 3.73 -9.36 10.08
N PHE A 48 2.41 -9.50 10.07
CA PHE A 48 1.50 -8.98 11.09
C PHE A 48 0.67 -10.11 11.70
N ASP A 49 0.29 -9.97 12.96
CA ASP A 49 -0.53 -10.98 13.65
C ASP A 49 -1.98 -10.91 13.17
N THR A 50 -2.44 -9.72 12.79
CA THR A 50 -3.82 -9.49 12.34
C THR A 50 -3.91 -8.83 10.96
N LYS A 51 -5.02 -9.06 10.28
CA LYS A 51 -5.35 -8.38 9.02
C LYS A 51 -5.46 -6.87 9.21
N GLU A 52 -6.02 -6.43 10.33
CA GLU A 52 -6.26 -5.01 10.62
C GLU A 52 -4.93 -4.26 10.75
N GLU A 53 -3.96 -4.81 11.50
CA GLU A 53 -2.61 -4.26 11.59
C GLU A 53 -1.93 -4.20 10.22
N ALA A 54 -2.06 -5.26 9.42
CA ALA A 54 -1.52 -5.30 8.06
C ALA A 54 -2.13 -4.21 7.18
N ASP A 55 -3.46 -4.05 7.18
CA ASP A 55 -4.17 -3.03 6.40
C ASP A 55 -3.81 -1.61 6.86
N ASP A 56 -3.75 -1.34 8.17
CA ASP A 56 -3.40 -0.02 8.70
C ASP A 56 -1.94 0.35 8.40
N HIS A 57 -1.03 -0.61 8.54
CA HIS A 57 0.37 -0.41 8.17
C HIS A 57 0.49 -0.08 6.67
N SER A 58 -0.21 -0.81 5.81
CA SER A 58 -0.22 -0.62 4.35
C SER A 58 -0.71 0.78 3.95
N ILE A 59 -1.76 1.30 4.61
CA ILE A 59 -2.23 2.67 4.40
C ILE A 59 -1.17 3.70 4.82
N ASN A 60 -0.54 3.52 5.97
CA ASN A 60 0.48 4.46 6.46
C ASN A 60 1.71 4.46 5.57
N LEU A 61 2.15 3.29 5.10
CA LEU A 61 3.19 3.15 4.08
C LEU A 61 2.82 3.92 2.82
N GLY A 62 1.59 3.76 2.31
CA GLY A 62 1.10 4.49 1.13
C GLY A 62 1.17 6.01 1.29
N LYS A 63 0.80 6.54 2.46
CA LYS A 63 0.89 7.98 2.77
C LYS A 63 2.34 8.47 2.79
N GLN A 64 3.23 7.75 3.48
CA GLN A 64 4.66 8.11 3.54
C GLN A 64 5.31 8.14 2.15
N ILE A 65 4.93 7.20 1.27
CA ILE A 65 5.41 7.16 -0.12
C ILE A 65 4.90 8.37 -0.91
N ILE A 66 3.62 8.73 -0.76
CA ILE A 66 3.02 9.91 -1.41
C ILE A 66 3.66 11.21 -0.90
N ASP A 67 3.99 11.26 0.38
CA ASP A 67 4.59 12.44 1.02
C ASP A 67 6.09 12.56 0.73
N GLY A 68 6.71 11.53 0.14
CA GLY A 68 8.14 11.48 -0.14
C GLY A 68 9.00 11.28 1.11
N GLU A 69 8.39 10.81 2.20
CA GLU A 69 9.03 10.58 3.50
C GLU A 69 9.63 9.18 3.62
N HIS A 70 9.19 8.23 2.78
CA HIS A 70 9.71 6.87 2.82
C HIS A 70 11.15 6.81 2.24
N PRO A 71 12.14 6.29 2.98
CA PRO A 71 13.56 6.34 2.56
C PRO A 71 13.84 5.52 1.29
N ASP A 72 13.18 4.35 1.18
CA ASP A 72 13.49 3.37 0.12
C ASP A 72 12.46 3.34 -1.02
N HIS A 73 11.35 4.06 -0.89
CA HIS A 73 10.23 3.96 -1.83
C HIS A 73 9.90 5.34 -2.39
N LYS A 74 9.94 5.44 -3.72
CA LYS A 74 9.63 6.65 -4.46
C LYS A 74 8.45 6.42 -5.39
N LEU A 75 7.49 7.35 -5.33
CA LEU A 75 6.37 7.40 -6.25
C LEU A 75 6.82 8.10 -7.54
N ASP A 76 6.78 7.36 -8.63
CA ASP A 76 7.21 7.75 -9.98
C ASP A 76 6.30 7.00 -10.95
N PHE A 77 5.62 7.72 -11.85
CA PHE A 77 4.50 7.30 -12.69
C PHE A 77 4.72 7.66 -14.17
#